data_AF-A0A1G8LXY7-F1
#
_entry.id   AF-A0A1G8LXY7-F1
#
_cell.length_a   1.000
_cell.length_b   1.000
_cell.length_c   1.000
_cell.angle_alpha   90.00
_cell.angle_beta   90.00
_cell.angle_gamma   90.00
#
_symmetry.space_group_name_H-M   'P 1'
#
loop_
_entity.id
_entity.type
_entity.pdbx_description
1 polymer ?
#
loop_
_entity_poly.entity_id
_entity_poly.type
_entity_poly.pdbx_seq_one_letter_code
_entity_poly.pdbx_strand_id
1 'polypeptide(L)'
;MFQLMGNHDFNLLYKSITQTDHPADGYGEQNYYQSFGPANYSFNIGKVHVIAMKDIDYDGNKKYTERFTPEDLDWLRKDLSYVPKGNIVFLNVHAPVANNTVAAGGNARNANALFQLLRPYQVHIFSGHTHFYENQLPAPTIYEHNIGAACGAWWAGHVNRCGAPNGYLVVQVKGDDVKWRYKATGCSPDYQFRLYQPGEFESQKDYVVANIWDWDWTYTVNWYEDGVLKGAMQAFDDEDQDYINMVKGKKTGYRTRHLFRAQPSKDAKSVKVVVKNRFGEIFTEEIKL
;
A
#
# COMPACT_ATOMS: atom_id res chain seq x y z
N MET A 1 -0.06 20.30 -4.47
CA MET A 1 -0.04 19.21 -3.48
C MET A 1 -1.46 19.06 -2.98
N PHE A 2 -2.00 17.84 -3.00
CA PHE A 2 -3.36 17.54 -2.60
C PHE A 2 -3.26 16.64 -1.36
N GLN A 3 -3.88 17.06 -0.27
CA GLN A 3 -3.77 16.39 1.02
C GLN A 3 -4.99 15.54 1.30
N LEU A 4 -4.79 14.49 2.09
CA LEU A 4 -5.86 13.69 2.65
C LEU A 4 -5.67 13.61 4.15
N MET A 5 -6.78 13.62 4.89
CA MET A 5 -6.76 13.51 6.34
C MET A 5 -6.65 12.05 6.77
N GLY A 6 -5.69 11.77 7.66
CA GLY A 6 -5.51 10.49 8.31
C GLY A 6 -5.80 10.51 9.81
N ASN A 7 -5.62 9.35 10.46
CA ASN A 7 -5.99 9.13 11.85
C ASN A 7 -5.18 9.96 12.88
N HIS A 8 -4.01 10.48 12.47
CA HIS A 8 -3.15 11.32 13.31
C HIS A 8 -3.33 12.83 13.09
N ASP A 9 -4.19 13.24 12.15
CA ASP A 9 -4.39 14.64 11.81
C ASP A 9 -5.50 15.31 12.64
N PHE A 10 -6.20 14.54 13.47
CA PHE A 10 -7.25 15.04 14.35
C PHE A 10 -6.67 15.81 15.53
N ASN A 11 -7.31 16.93 15.88
CA ASN A 11 -7.13 17.57 17.18
C ASN A 11 -7.59 16.61 18.29
N LEU A 12 -6.64 16.16 19.10
CA LEU A 12 -6.87 15.13 20.11
C LEU A 12 -7.82 15.57 21.25
N LEU A 13 -8.10 16.86 21.38
CA LEU A 13 -9.03 17.40 22.38
C LEU A 13 -10.50 17.10 22.06
N TYR A 14 -10.84 16.82 20.80
CA TYR A 14 -12.21 16.70 20.32
C TYR A 14 -12.45 15.37 19.61
N LYS A 15 -13.72 15.00 19.44
CA LYS A 15 -14.11 13.91 18.53
C LYS A 15 -14.20 14.44 17.11
N SER A 16 -14.38 13.57 16.11
CA SER A 16 -14.75 14.01 14.76
C SER A 16 -16.02 14.87 14.80
N ILE A 17 -16.18 15.75 13.81
CA ILE A 17 -17.35 16.62 13.68
C ILE A 17 -18.66 15.81 13.65
N THR A 18 -18.61 14.59 13.09
CA THR A 18 -19.72 13.65 13.00
C THR A 18 -20.07 12.99 14.33
N GLN A 19 -19.14 13.00 15.29
CA GLN A 19 -19.30 12.41 16.63
C GLN A 19 -19.43 13.48 17.72
N THR A 20 -19.53 14.77 17.35
CA THR A 20 -19.53 15.91 18.27
C THR A 20 -20.91 16.55 18.33
N ASP A 21 -21.54 16.58 19.52
CA ASP A 21 -22.89 17.14 19.71
C ASP A 21 -22.94 18.66 19.52
N HIS A 22 -21.88 19.37 19.89
CA HIS A 22 -21.77 20.82 19.79
C HIS A 22 -20.48 21.26 19.05
N PRO A 23 -20.42 21.11 17.70
CA PRO A 23 -19.21 21.43 16.93
C PRO A 23 -18.72 22.88 17.05
N ALA A 24 -19.58 23.80 17.49
CA ALA A 24 -19.20 25.19 17.79
C ALA A 24 -18.14 25.30 18.91
N ASP A 25 -18.10 24.32 19.82
CA ASP A 25 -17.15 24.26 20.93
C ASP A 25 -15.80 23.62 20.52
N GLY A 26 -15.72 23.09 19.30
CA GLY A 26 -14.54 22.45 18.73
C GLY A 26 -14.81 21.04 18.20
N TYR A 27 -14.06 20.64 17.17
CA TYR A 27 -14.13 19.31 16.56
C TYR A 27 -12.74 18.89 16.02
N GLY A 28 -12.53 17.60 15.85
CA GLY A 28 -11.22 17.01 15.60
C GLY A 28 -10.60 17.45 14.27
N GLU A 29 -11.41 17.69 13.24
CA GLU A 29 -10.95 18.13 11.92
C GLU A 29 -10.64 19.64 11.84
N GLN A 30 -10.94 20.42 12.88
CA GLN A 30 -10.92 21.89 12.80
C GLN A 30 -9.58 22.46 12.32
N ASN A 31 -8.46 21.97 12.87
CA ASN A 31 -7.12 22.42 12.48
C ASN A 31 -6.78 22.03 11.04
N TYR A 32 -7.22 20.83 10.62
CA TYR A 32 -7.03 20.35 9.26
C TYR A 32 -7.82 21.23 8.27
N TYR A 33 -9.09 21.52 8.57
CA TYR A 33 -9.93 22.37 7.72
C TYR A 33 -9.38 23.78 7.54
N GLN A 34 -8.84 24.37 8.61
CA GLN A 34 -8.20 25.68 8.55
C GLN A 34 -6.93 25.70 7.69
N SER A 35 -6.20 24.57 7.64
CA SER A 35 -4.90 24.49 6.96
C SER A 35 -5.01 24.02 5.50
N PHE A 36 -5.91 23.08 5.23
CA PHE A 36 -5.96 22.33 3.97
C PHE A 36 -7.32 22.35 3.27
N GLY A 37 -8.35 22.88 3.93
CA GLY A 37 -9.72 22.86 3.41
C GLY A 37 -10.48 21.57 3.76
N PRO A 38 -11.57 21.25 3.03
CA PRO A 38 -12.46 20.17 3.40
C PRO A 38 -11.77 18.80 3.35
N ALA A 39 -12.20 17.89 4.24
CA ALA A 39 -11.72 16.49 4.27
C ALA A 39 -12.09 15.69 3.02
N ASN A 40 -13.22 16.02 2.39
CA ASN A 40 -13.68 15.39 1.15
C ASN A 40 -13.70 16.43 0.03
N TYR A 41 -12.98 16.14 -1.05
CA TYR A 41 -12.98 16.98 -2.24
C TYR A 41 -12.56 16.18 -3.46
N SER A 42 -12.90 16.69 -4.64
CA SER A 42 -12.56 16.08 -5.92
C SER A 42 -12.13 17.14 -6.93
N PHE A 43 -11.39 16.71 -7.94
CA PHE A 43 -10.96 17.54 -9.06
C PHE A 43 -10.57 16.66 -10.25
N ASN A 44 -10.46 17.27 -11.43
CA ASN A 44 -10.01 16.56 -12.63
C ASN A 44 -8.57 16.96 -12.98
N ILE A 45 -7.74 15.97 -13.33
CA ILE A 45 -6.47 16.19 -14.02
C ILE A 45 -6.55 15.46 -15.35
N GLY A 46 -6.68 16.23 -16.44
CA GLY A 46 -6.99 15.65 -17.75
C GLY A 46 -8.31 14.88 -17.70
N LYS A 47 -8.27 13.58 -18.02
CA LYS A 47 -9.44 12.67 -17.96
C LYS A 47 -9.59 11.92 -16.64
N VAL A 48 -8.63 12.05 -15.73
CA VAL A 48 -8.67 11.37 -14.43
C VAL A 48 -9.48 12.21 -13.46
N HIS A 49 -10.47 11.57 -12.85
CA HIS A 49 -11.21 12.16 -11.74
C HIS A 49 -10.55 11.73 -10.42
N VAL A 50 -9.99 12.69 -9.69
CA VAL A 50 -9.25 12.45 -8.45
C VAL A 50 -10.13 12.85 -7.28
N ILE A 51 -10.27 11.95 -6.32
CA ILE A 51 -11.06 12.10 -5.11
C ILE A 51 -10.11 11.92 -3.92
N ALA A 52 -10.19 12.81 -2.95
CA ALA A 52 -9.65 12.61 -1.61
C ALA A 52 -10.83 12.55 -0.65
N MET A 53 -10.94 11.47 0.13
CA MET A 53 -12.08 11.25 1.01
C MET A 53 -11.63 10.64 2.34
N LYS A 54 -12.03 11.28 3.44
CA LYS A 54 -11.74 10.81 4.79
C LYS A 54 -12.50 9.52 5.06
N ASP A 55 -11.82 8.55 5.65
CA ASP A 55 -12.35 7.24 6.03
C ASP A 55 -12.07 6.88 7.49
N ILE A 56 -11.69 7.87 8.29
CA ILE A 56 -11.46 7.76 9.73
C ILE A 56 -12.56 8.52 10.47
N ASP A 57 -13.33 7.81 11.27
CA ASP A 57 -14.32 8.38 12.17
C ASP A 57 -13.79 8.36 13.61
N TYR A 58 -13.41 9.54 14.10
CA TYR A 58 -12.63 9.70 15.33
C TYR A 58 -13.51 9.84 16.57
N ASP A 59 -13.40 8.89 17.50
CA ASP A 59 -14.19 8.83 18.73
C ASP A 59 -13.56 9.62 19.90
N GLY A 60 -12.46 10.33 19.64
CA GLY A 60 -11.65 10.99 20.68
C GLY A 60 -10.69 10.02 21.38
N ASN A 61 -9.79 10.56 22.21
CA ASN A 61 -8.84 9.77 23.00
C ASN A 61 -8.05 8.73 22.19
N LYS A 62 -7.63 9.08 20.97
CA LYS A 62 -6.89 8.21 20.03
C LYS A 62 -7.66 6.96 19.57
N LYS A 63 -8.98 6.93 19.77
CA LYS A 63 -9.87 5.86 19.29
C LYS A 63 -10.58 6.32 18.02
N TYR A 64 -10.72 5.42 17.06
CA TYR A 64 -11.43 5.68 15.83
C TYR A 64 -11.98 4.39 15.25
N THR A 65 -12.87 4.55 14.28
CA THR A 65 -13.34 3.50 13.41
C THR A 65 -13.03 3.85 11.96
N GLU A 66 -12.42 2.92 11.24
CA GLU A 66 -12.21 2.98 9.80
C GLU A 66 -13.56 2.76 9.11
N ARG A 67 -14.19 3.83 8.62
CA ARG A 67 -15.48 3.78 7.94
C ARG A 67 -15.75 5.07 7.17
N PHE A 68 -16.61 4.94 6.17
CA PHE A 68 -17.28 6.08 5.54
C PHE A 68 -18.62 6.32 6.23
N THR A 69 -18.96 7.56 6.54
CA THR A 69 -20.30 7.92 7.01
C THR A 69 -21.33 7.80 5.87
N PRO A 70 -22.64 7.70 6.16
CA PRO A 70 -23.66 7.82 5.13
C PRO A 70 -23.52 9.08 4.29
N GLU A 71 -23.17 10.20 4.92
CA GLU A 71 -22.95 11.50 4.28
C GLU A 71 -21.74 11.46 3.33
N ASP A 72 -20.66 10.76 3.70
CA ASP A 72 -19.48 10.57 2.82
C ASP A 72 -19.86 9.79 1.55
N LEU A 73 -20.63 8.70 1.70
CA LEU A 73 -21.07 7.89 0.56
C LEU A 73 -22.10 8.61 -0.31
N ASP A 74 -22.95 9.46 0.28
CA ASP A 74 -23.89 10.29 -0.46
C ASP A 74 -23.19 11.40 -1.23
N TRP A 75 -22.18 12.03 -0.62
CA TRP A 75 -21.30 12.97 -1.28
C TRP A 75 -20.59 12.31 -2.47
N LEU A 76 -19.98 11.13 -2.27
CA LEU A 76 -19.30 10.38 -3.33
C LEU A 76 -20.26 10.03 -4.47
N ARG A 77 -21.48 9.57 -4.16
CA ARG A 77 -22.48 9.24 -5.20
C ARG A 77 -22.83 10.46 -6.04
N LYS A 78 -22.98 11.63 -5.41
CA LYS A 78 -23.28 12.89 -6.10
C LYS A 78 -22.10 13.37 -6.94
N ASP A 79 -20.89 13.28 -6.41
CA ASP A 79 -19.66 13.64 -7.10
C ASP A 79 -19.46 12.79 -8.37
N LEU A 80 -19.55 11.47 -8.22
CA LEU A 80 -19.47 10.52 -9.33
C LEU A 80 -20.60 10.68 -10.36
N SER A 81 -21.74 11.30 -10.02
CA SER A 81 -22.82 11.52 -10.99
C SER A 81 -22.43 12.43 -12.17
N TYR A 82 -21.36 13.22 -12.00
CA TYR A 82 -20.79 14.07 -13.04
C TYR A 82 -19.68 13.38 -13.84
N VAL A 83 -19.27 12.17 -13.45
CA VAL A 83 -18.17 11.42 -14.07
C VAL A 83 -18.73 10.42 -15.07
N PRO A 84 -18.31 10.46 -16.35
CA PRO A 84 -18.68 9.41 -17.30
C PRO A 84 -18.23 8.03 -16.83
N LYS A 85 -19.13 7.05 -16.92
CA LYS A 85 -18.80 5.64 -16.64
C LYS A 85 -17.64 5.18 -17.53
N GLY A 86 -16.77 4.34 -16.98
CA GLY A 86 -15.55 3.86 -17.65
C GLY A 86 -14.35 4.81 -17.54
N ASN A 87 -14.54 6.07 -17.13
CA ASN A 87 -13.40 6.96 -16.86
C ASN A 87 -12.54 6.46 -15.70
N ILE A 88 -11.30 6.93 -15.66
CA ILE A 88 -10.37 6.65 -14.56
C ILE A 88 -10.78 7.48 -13.33
N VAL A 89 -10.95 6.79 -12.21
CA VAL A 89 -11.15 7.39 -10.88
C VAL A 89 -9.98 7.04 -9.98
N PHE A 90 -9.31 8.06 -9.45
CA PHE A 90 -8.29 7.91 -8.41
C PHE A 90 -8.92 8.27 -7.07
N LEU A 91 -9.15 7.27 -6.22
CA LEU A 91 -9.68 7.47 -4.88
C LEU A 91 -8.53 7.40 -3.86
N ASN A 92 -8.32 8.48 -3.11
CA ASN A 92 -7.33 8.54 -2.05
C ASN A 92 -8.06 8.45 -0.71
N VAL A 93 -7.69 7.46 0.09
CA VAL A 93 -8.24 7.16 1.43
C VAL A 93 -7.08 6.89 2.40
N HIS A 94 -7.28 7.04 3.70
CA HIS A 94 -6.18 6.87 4.65
C HIS A 94 -6.02 5.41 5.02
N ALA A 95 -7.08 4.78 5.49
CA ALA A 95 -7.11 3.35 5.77
C ALA A 95 -7.41 2.53 4.51
N PRO A 96 -6.89 1.30 4.42
CA PRO A 96 -7.19 0.44 3.29
C PRO A 96 -8.66 -0.02 3.32
N VAL A 97 -9.17 -0.44 2.18
CA VAL A 97 -10.55 -0.93 2.03
C VAL A 97 -10.63 -2.40 1.62
N ALA A 98 -9.54 -2.99 1.13
CA ALA A 98 -9.48 -4.35 0.58
C ALA A 98 -8.22 -5.15 0.93
N ASN A 99 -7.35 -4.71 1.85
CA ASN A 99 -6.18 -5.53 2.24
C ASN A 99 -6.60 -6.92 2.72
N ASN A 100 -5.85 -7.95 2.35
CA ASN A 100 -6.13 -9.34 2.70
C ASN A 100 -5.26 -9.86 3.87
N THR A 101 -4.28 -9.07 4.30
CA THR A 101 -3.32 -9.42 5.37
C THR A 101 -3.65 -8.78 6.72
N VAL A 102 -4.68 -7.95 6.79
CA VAL A 102 -5.09 -7.27 8.02
C VAL A 102 -6.08 -8.12 8.81
N ALA A 103 -6.03 -8.00 10.14
CA ALA A 103 -7.05 -8.59 11.01
C ALA A 103 -8.43 -7.96 10.74
N ALA A 104 -9.50 -8.61 11.22
CA ALA A 104 -10.85 -8.06 11.14
C ALA A 104 -10.87 -6.62 11.73
N GLY A 105 -11.29 -5.66 10.90
CA GLY A 105 -11.30 -4.23 11.27
C GLY A 105 -10.09 -3.42 10.80
N GLY A 106 -9.07 -4.03 10.18
CA GLY A 106 -7.95 -3.29 9.58
C GLY A 106 -8.22 -2.70 8.19
N ASN A 107 -9.43 -2.93 7.64
CA ASN A 107 -9.97 -2.25 6.48
C ASN A 107 -11.20 -1.44 6.91
N ALA A 108 -11.57 -0.43 6.11
CA ALA A 108 -12.83 0.30 6.29
C ALA A 108 -14.03 -0.66 6.37
N ARG A 109 -14.79 -0.59 7.46
CA ARG A 109 -15.81 -1.59 7.81
C ARG A 109 -16.97 -1.71 6.82
N ASN A 110 -17.19 -0.67 6.01
CA ASN A 110 -18.28 -0.58 5.03
C ASN A 110 -17.78 -0.48 3.57
N ALA A 111 -16.59 -1.03 3.27
CA ALA A 111 -16.00 -1.03 1.94
C ALA A 111 -16.92 -1.56 0.82
N ASN A 112 -17.86 -2.47 1.12
CA ASN A 112 -18.81 -2.97 0.12
C ASN A 112 -19.71 -1.88 -0.48
N ALA A 113 -20.15 -0.90 0.32
CA ALA A 113 -20.96 0.21 -0.18
C ALA A 113 -20.13 1.12 -1.09
N LEU A 114 -18.85 1.35 -0.73
CA LEU A 114 -17.90 2.05 -1.57
C LEU A 114 -17.70 1.35 -2.92
N PHE A 115 -17.44 0.04 -2.93
CA PHE A 115 -17.23 -0.72 -4.17
C PHE A 115 -18.44 -0.68 -5.10
N GLN A 116 -19.67 -0.70 -4.57
CA GLN A 116 -20.88 -0.58 -5.40
C GLN A 116 -20.93 0.73 -6.17
N LEU A 117 -20.52 1.85 -5.56
CA LEU A 117 -20.46 3.16 -6.21
C LEU A 117 -19.35 3.24 -7.26
N LEU A 118 -18.24 2.55 -7.02
CA LEU A 118 -17.02 2.63 -7.84
C LEU A 118 -17.00 1.65 -9.04
N ARG A 119 -17.76 0.55 -8.99
CA ARG A 119 -17.84 -0.48 -10.05
C ARG A 119 -18.01 0.05 -11.49
N PRO A 120 -18.75 1.15 -11.76
CA PRO A 120 -18.90 1.66 -13.12
C PRO A 120 -17.65 2.31 -13.72
N TYR A 121 -16.56 2.45 -12.97
CA TYR A 121 -15.34 3.20 -13.36
C TYR A 121 -14.10 2.31 -13.37
N GLN A 122 -13.01 2.81 -13.96
CA GLN A 122 -11.66 2.24 -13.84
C GLN A 122 -10.96 2.86 -12.64
N VAL A 123 -10.84 2.13 -11.55
CA VAL A 123 -10.54 2.71 -10.24
C VAL A 123 -9.17 2.28 -9.75
N HIS A 124 -8.37 3.26 -9.34
CA HIS A 124 -7.22 3.06 -8.48
C HIS A 124 -7.49 3.69 -7.12
N ILE A 125 -7.47 2.87 -6.07
CA ILE A 125 -7.55 3.29 -4.69
C ILE A 125 -6.13 3.40 -4.16
N PHE A 126 -5.75 4.55 -3.61
CA PHE A 126 -4.48 4.77 -2.95
C PHE A 126 -4.75 4.90 -1.46
N SER A 127 -4.28 3.92 -0.69
CA SER A 127 -4.43 3.87 0.76
C SER A 127 -3.07 3.84 1.45
N GLY A 128 -3.07 4.08 2.76
CA GLY A 128 -1.88 4.07 3.61
C GLY A 128 -2.17 3.39 4.94
N HIS A 129 -1.95 4.12 6.04
CA HIS A 129 -2.26 3.72 7.43
C HIS A 129 -1.47 2.53 8.01
N THR A 130 -1.18 1.50 7.23
CA THR A 130 -0.76 0.18 7.71
C THR A 130 0.75 0.01 7.94
N HIS A 131 1.56 0.92 7.37
CA HIS A 131 3.02 0.85 7.37
C HIS A 131 3.56 -0.46 6.76
N PHE A 132 2.89 -0.99 5.74
CA PHE A 132 3.39 -2.01 4.84
C PHE A 132 2.91 -1.73 3.42
N TYR A 133 3.44 -2.44 2.43
CA TYR A 133 3.04 -2.32 1.04
C TYR A 133 2.22 -3.55 0.64
N GLU A 134 1.07 -3.34 -0.01
CA GLU A 134 0.20 -4.41 -0.49
C GLU A 134 -0.64 -3.95 -1.68
N ASN A 135 -0.83 -4.85 -2.63
CA ASN A 135 -1.62 -4.63 -3.83
C ASN A 135 -2.80 -5.59 -3.87
N GLN A 136 -4.00 -5.09 -4.15
CA GLN A 136 -5.23 -5.91 -4.24
C GLN A 136 -6.11 -5.53 -5.43
N LEU A 137 -6.80 -6.53 -6.01
CA LEU A 137 -7.85 -6.33 -7.03
C LEU A 137 -9.18 -6.85 -6.48
N PRO A 138 -9.86 -6.10 -5.59
CA PRO A 138 -11.15 -6.50 -5.04
C PRO A 138 -12.27 -6.67 -6.08
N ALA A 139 -12.15 -6.04 -7.25
CA ALA A 139 -13.06 -6.22 -8.38
C ALA A 139 -12.31 -6.00 -9.71
N PRO A 140 -12.81 -6.50 -10.86
CA PRO A 140 -12.10 -6.41 -12.15
C PRO A 140 -11.62 -5.01 -12.55
N THR A 141 -12.31 -3.97 -12.10
CA THR A 141 -12.00 -2.57 -12.41
C THR A 141 -11.55 -1.76 -11.20
N ILE A 142 -11.34 -2.39 -10.04
CA ILE A 142 -10.95 -1.72 -8.80
C ILE A 142 -9.65 -2.31 -8.32
N TYR A 143 -8.59 -1.52 -8.37
CA TYR A 143 -7.27 -1.87 -7.90
C TYR A 143 -6.89 -1.00 -6.70
N GLU A 144 -6.53 -1.61 -5.59
CA GLU A 144 -6.05 -0.90 -4.41
C GLU A 144 -4.54 -1.06 -4.25
N HIS A 145 -3.88 0.08 -4.08
CA HIS A 145 -2.48 0.21 -3.66
C HIS A 145 -2.48 0.67 -2.21
N ASN A 146 -2.24 -0.25 -1.29
CA ASN A 146 -1.89 0.11 0.08
C ASN A 146 -0.39 0.44 0.10
N ILE A 147 -0.08 1.72 0.13
CA ILE A 147 1.28 2.22 -0.02
C ILE A 147 1.97 2.20 1.35
N GLY A 148 3.18 1.65 1.38
CA GLY A 148 4.07 1.72 2.54
C GLY A 148 4.32 3.17 2.97
N ALA A 149 4.63 3.38 4.25
CA ALA A 149 4.84 4.69 4.80
C ALA A 149 6.20 5.27 4.39
N ALA A 150 6.23 6.57 4.10
CA ALA A 150 7.47 7.32 3.87
C ALA A 150 8.40 7.31 5.10
N CYS A 151 7.85 7.09 6.30
CA CYS A 151 8.60 6.98 7.55
C CYS A 151 8.94 5.53 7.97
N GLY A 152 8.65 4.55 7.11
CA GLY A 152 8.81 3.13 7.43
C GLY A 152 7.88 2.70 8.55
N ALA A 153 8.25 1.68 9.31
CA ALA A 153 7.47 1.22 10.46
C ALA A 153 7.54 2.21 11.64
N TRP A 154 6.72 3.27 11.62
CA TRP A 154 6.62 4.30 12.67
C TRP A 154 7.97 4.91 13.09
N TRP A 155 8.78 5.33 12.12
CA TRP A 155 10.11 5.89 12.35
C TRP A 155 11.09 4.91 13.06
N ALA A 156 10.84 3.60 12.96
CA ALA A 156 11.72 2.58 13.53
C ALA A 156 13.04 2.40 12.74
N GLY A 157 13.07 2.82 11.47
CA GLY A 157 14.25 2.73 10.62
C GLY A 157 13.92 2.92 9.13
N HIS A 158 14.62 2.16 8.29
CA HIS A 158 14.65 2.35 6.83
C HIS A 158 13.65 1.49 6.04
N VAL A 159 12.93 0.58 6.70
CA VAL A 159 11.88 -0.24 6.08
C VAL A 159 10.53 -0.16 6.81
N ASN A 160 9.50 -0.44 6.03
CA ASN A 160 8.15 -0.77 6.48
C ASN A 160 8.10 -2.15 7.13
N ARG A 161 6.97 -2.51 7.75
CA ARG A 161 6.78 -3.82 8.43
C ARG A 161 6.95 -5.02 7.51
N CYS A 162 6.72 -4.81 6.22
CA CYS A 162 6.86 -5.82 5.18
C CYS A 162 8.28 -5.90 4.60
N GLY A 163 9.23 -5.07 5.06
CA GLY A 163 10.58 -4.97 4.48
C GLY A 163 10.71 -4.08 3.24
N ALA A 164 9.61 -3.55 2.71
CA ALA A 164 9.66 -2.51 1.69
C ALA A 164 10.40 -1.29 2.24
N PRO A 165 11.41 -0.73 1.53
CA PRO A 165 12.10 0.48 1.95
C PRO A 165 11.15 1.65 2.19
N ASN A 166 11.61 2.70 2.85
CA ASN A 166 10.87 3.97 2.91
C ASN A 166 10.79 4.59 1.50
N GLY A 167 9.62 5.04 1.06
CA GLY A 167 9.43 5.47 -0.32
C GLY A 167 8.02 5.93 -0.63
N TYR A 168 7.73 6.02 -1.92
CA TYR A 168 6.46 6.51 -2.46
C TYR A 168 6.11 5.80 -3.77
N LEU A 169 4.84 5.84 -4.15
CA LEU A 169 4.37 5.32 -5.42
C LEU A 169 4.42 6.44 -6.47
N VAL A 170 5.00 6.17 -7.63
CA VAL A 170 4.92 7.06 -8.79
C VAL A 170 3.89 6.50 -9.75
N VAL A 171 2.83 7.26 -10.02
CA VAL A 171 1.76 6.88 -10.96
C VAL A 171 1.87 7.75 -12.21
N GLN A 172 1.89 7.11 -13.38
CA GLN A 172 1.93 7.74 -14.68
C GLN A 172 0.65 7.43 -15.43
N VAL A 173 0.02 8.46 -16.00
CA VAL A 173 -1.22 8.32 -16.76
C VAL A 173 -1.01 8.85 -18.18
N LYS A 174 -1.30 8.02 -19.17
CA LYS A 174 -1.27 8.39 -20.59
C LYS A 174 -2.57 7.96 -21.27
N GLY A 175 -3.50 8.91 -21.39
CA GLY A 175 -4.85 8.60 -21.84
C GLY A 175 -5.53 7.70 -20.82
N ASP A 176 -5.86 6.48 -21.23
CA ASP A 176 -6.51 5.47 -20.36
C ASP A 176 -5.50 4.43 -19.81
N ASP A 177 -4.21 4.54 -20.16
CA ASP A 177 -3.13 3.70 -19.65
C ASP A 177 -2.60 4.25 -18.31
N VAL A 178 -2.73 3.46 -17.24
CA VAL A 178 -2.24 3.77 -15.89
C VAL A 178 -1.12 2.81 -15.55
N LYS A 179 0.08 3.36 -15.34
CA LYS A 179 1.25 2.63 -14.86
C LYS A 179 1.68 3.17 -13.52
N TRP A 180 2.28 2.32 -12.71
CA TRP A 180 2.85 2.72 -11.45
C TRP A 180 4.19 2.04 -11.22
N ARG A 181 4.97 2.61 -10.31
CA ARG A 181 6.21 2.03 -9.85
C ARG A 181 6.51 2.51 -8.45
N TYR A 182 6.82 1.58 -7.56
CA TYR A 182 7.34 1.94 -6.25
C TYR A 182 8.75 2.54 -6.35
N LYS A 183 8.98 3.65 -5.64
CA LYS A 183 10.25 4.37 -5.64
C LYS A 183 10.77 4.50 -4.21
N ALA A 184 11.75 3.68 -3.87
CA ALA A 184 12.48 3.78 -2.61
C ALA A 184 13.28 5.10 -2.54
N THR A 185 13.18 5.78 -1.40
CA THR A 185 13.86 7.05 -1.15
C THR A 185 15.37 6.86 -1.16
N GLY A 186 16.09 7.67 -1.93
CA GLY A 186 17.55 7.60 -2.03
C GLY A 186 18.08 6.42 -2.86
N CYS A 187 17.22 5.55 -3.39
CA CYS A 187 17.60 4.40 -4.22
C CYS A 187 17.30 4.64 -5.71
N SER A 188 17.88 3.81 -6.58
CA SER A 188 17.52 3.75 -8.01
C SER A 188 16.03 3.39 -8.20
N PRO A 189 15.35 3.87 -9.26
CA PRO A 189 14.00 3.39 -9.61
C PRO A 189 13.95 1.90 -9.95
N ASP A 190 15.10 1.25 -10.18
CA ASP A 190 15.18 -0.17 -10.50
C ASP A 190 15.46 -1.04 -9.27
N TYR A 191 15.72 -0.42 -8.11
CA TYR A 191 15.70 -1.13 -6.84
C TYR A 191 14.25 -1.46 -6.52
N GLN A 192 13.82 -2.67 -6.87
CA GLN A 192 12.43 -3.15 -6.76
C GLN A 192 12.28 -4.39 -5.88
N PHE A 193 13.40 -5.00 -5.50
CA PHE A 193 13.42 -6.10 -4.53
C PHE A 193 14.79 -6.21 -3.88
N ARG A 194 14.87 -7.04 -2.83
CA ARG A 194 16.12 -7.39 -2.14
C ARG A 194 16.27 -8.90 -2.07
N LEU A 195 17.52 -9.35 -2.10
CA LEU A 195 17.88 -10.74 -1.79
C LEU A 195 18.49 -10.86 -0.39
N TYR A 196 18.13 -11.93 0.30
CA TYR A 196 18.78 -12.44 1.50
C TYR A 196 19.50 -13.73 1.14
N GLN A 197 20.75 -13.85 1.59
CA GLN A 197 21.56 -15.05 1.44
C GLN A 197 21.11 -16.16 2.40
N PRO A 198 21.49 -17.43 2.15
CA PRO A 198 21.32 -18.48 3.14
C PRO A 198 21.91 -18.06 4.49
N GLY A 199 21.16 -18.30 5.56
CA GLY A 199 21.50 -17.89 6.92
C GLY A 199 21.10 -16.46 7.31
N GLU A 200 20.83 -15.57 6.36
CA GLU A 200 20.41 -14.20 6.67
C GLU A 200 18.94 -14.12 7.09
N PHE A 201 18.07 -15.00 6.59
CA PHE A 201 16.64 -15.05 6.95
C PHE A 201 16.39 -16.19 7.95
N GLU A 202 16.00 -15.87 9.19
CA GLU A 202 16.04 -16.82 10.32
C GLU A 202 15.17 -18.07 10.11
N SER A 203 13.98 -17.92 9.53
CA SER A 203 13.05 -19.03 9.25
C SER A 203 13.37 -19.78 7.95
N GLN A 204 14.31 -19.29 7.13
CA GLN A 204 14.63 -19.80 5.79
C GLN A 204 16.14 -20.01 5.59
N LYS A 205 16.82 -20.57 6.61
CA LYS A 205 18.29 -20.62 6.67
C LYS A 205 18.98 -21.28 5.46
N ASP A 206 18.33 -22.24 4.82
CA ASP A 206 18.90 -22.96 3.67
C ASP A 206 18.52 -22.32 2.31
N TYR A 207 17.82 -21.19 2.32
CA TYR A 207 17.25 -20.58 1.12
C TYR A 207 17.83 -19.21 0.85
N VAL A 208 17.90 -18.88 -0.44
CA VAL A 208 17.90 -17.48 -0.89
C VAL A 208 16.47 -16.97 -0.83
N VAL A 209 16.24 -15.83 -0.16
CA VAL A 209 14.92 -15.21 -0.06
C VAL A 209 14.92 -13.90 -0.83
N ALA A 210 13.90 -13.68 -1.66
CA ALA A 210 13.64 -12.41 -2.33
C ALA A 210 12.43 -11.71 -1.69
N ASN A 211 12.58 -10.44 -1.33
CA ASN A 211 11.47 -9.56 -0.92
C ASN A 211 11.16 -8.56 -2.03
N ILE A 212 10.00 -8.69 -2.67
CA ILE A 212 9.60 -7.97 -3.89
C ILE A 212 8.37 -7.08 -3.58
N TRP A 213 8.58 -5.88 -3.06
CA TRP A 213 7.49 -5.11 -2.42
C TRP A 213 6.32 -4.70 -3.33
N ASP A 214 6.53 -4.29 -4.59
CA ASP A 214 5.44 -3.92 -5.49
C ASP A 214 4.78 -5.14 -6.17
N TRP A 215 4.86 -6.30 -5.52
CA TRP A 215 4.32 -7.57 -6.01
C TRP A 215 2.82 -7.52 -6.28
N ASP A 216 2.41 -8.22 -7.33
CA ASP A 216 1.03 -8.63 -7.56
C ASP A 216 1.01 -9.99 -8.29
N TRP A 217 -0.17 -10.60 -8.42
CA TRP A 217 -0.34 -11.95 -8.99
C TRP A 217 0.03 -12.09 -10.47
N THR A 218 0.32 -11.00 -11.19
CA THR A 218 0.71 -11.04 -12.60
C THR A 218 2.22 -11.09 -12.81
N TYR A 219 3.01 -10.89 -11.75
CA TYR A 219 4.47 -10.90 -11.82
C TYR A 219 5.00 -12.33 -12.02
N THR A 220 6.18 -12.43 -12.63
CA THR A 220 6.93 -13.70 -12.67
C THR A 220 8.26 -13.54 -11.96
N VAL A 221 8.60 -14.48 -11.08
CA VAL A 221 9.84 -14.46 -10.28
C VAL A 221 10.60 -15.74 -10.57
N ASN A 222 11.60 -15.65 -11.46
CA ASN A 222 12.44 -16.78 -11.83
C ASN A 222 13.81 -16.67 -11.20
N TRP A 223 14.45 -17.81 -10.97
CA TRP A 223 15.82 -17.85 -10.46
C TRP A 223 16.72 -18.73 -11.31
N TYR A 224 17.99 -18.36 -11.30
CA TYR A 224 19.06 -19.03 -12.00
C TYR A 224 20.15 -19.41 -10.99
N GLU A 225 20.66 -20.61 -11.13
CA GLU A 225 21.81 -21.13 -10.38
C GLU A 225 22.98 -21.24 -11.34
N ASP A 226 24.07 -20.54 -11.06
CA ASP A 226 25.28 -20.53 -11.91
C ASP A 226 24.98 -20.28 -13.40
N GLY A 227 24.04 -19.37 -13.66
CA GLY A 227 23.59 -18.98 -14.99
C GLY A 227 22.53 -19.89 -15.64
N VAL A 228 22.16 -21.01 -15.01
CA VAL A 228 21.16 -21.96 -15.52
C VAL A 228 19.79 -21.69 -14.90
N LEU A 229 18.75 -21.54 -15.73
CA LEU A 229 17.37 -21.34 -15.26
C LEU A 229 16.89 -22.56 -14.47
N LYS A 230 16.46 -22.34 -13.22
CA LYS A 230 15.92 -23.38 -12.34
C LYS A 230 14.40 -23.37 -12.22
N GLY A 231 13.76 -22.29 -12.70
CA GLY A 231 12.31 -22.12 -12.70
C GLY A 231 11.87 -20.96 -11.81
N ALA A 232 10.59 -20.98 -11.41
CA ALA A 232 10.01 -19.98 -10.53
C ALA A 232 10.48 -20.17 -9.07
N MET A 233 10.64 -19.07 -8.34
CA MET A 233 10.81 -19.12 -6.88
C MET A 233 9.48 -19.49 -6.19
N GLN A 234 9.57 -20.15 -5.03
CA GLN A 234 8.40 -20.51 -4.24
C GLN A 234 7.95 -19.30 -3.39
N ALA A 235 6.71 -18.84 -3.56
CA ALA A 235 6.12 -17.83 -2.67
C ALA A 235 5.88 -18.40 -1.26
N PHE A 236 6.07 -17.57 -0.24
CA PHE A 236 5.73 -17.89 1.14
C PHE A 236 5.39 -16.61 1.93
N ASP A 237 4.66 -16.76 3.03
CA ASP A 237 4.29 -15.63 3.89
C ASP A 237 5.10 -15.67 5.18
N ASP A 238 5.78 -14.58 5.55
CA ASP A 238 6.53 -14.47 6.81
C ASP A 238 6.74 -13.01 7.21
N GLU A 239 7.25 -12.78 8.42
CA GLU A 239 7.73 -11.45 8.83
C GLU A 239 9.08 -11.19 8.18
N ASP A 240 9.24 -10.01 7.56
CA ASP A 240 10.49 -9.68 6.88
C ASP A 240 11.66 -9.50 7.86
N GLN A 241 12.80 -10.08 7.51
CA GLN A 241 13.96 -10.12 8.38
C GLN A 241 14.65 -8.75 8.54
N ASP A 242 14.69 -7.91 7.51
CA ASP A 242 15.26 -6.57 7.63
C ASP A 242 14.43 -5.70 8.57
N TYR A 243 13.09 -5.84 8.51
CA TYR A 243 12.21 -5.20 9.49
C TYR A 243 12.53 -5.65 10.93
N ILE A 244 12.72 -6.95 11.14
CA ILE A 244 13.04 -7.51 12.47
C ILE A 244 14.40 -7.01 12.97
N ASN A 245 15.39 -6.89 12.06
CA ASN A 245 16.76 -6.55 12.41
C ASN A 245 17.00 -5.05 12.63
N MET A 246 16.06 -4.17 12.27
CA MET A 246 16.19 -2.74 12.60
C MET A 246 16.34 -2.52 14.10
N VAL A 247 17.04 -1.45 14.51
CA VAL A 247 17.28 -1.13 15.94
C VAL A 247 15.99 -1.05 16.76
N LYS A 248 14.91 -0.50 16.18
CA LYS A 248 13.57 -0.45 16.79
C LYS A 248 12.60 -1.45 16.16
N GLY A 249 13.11 -2.31 15.29
CA GLY A 249 12.41 -3.42 14.67
C GLY A 249 12.11 -4.52 15.69
N LYS A 250 10.97 -5.18 15.51
CA LYS A 250 10.61 -6.38 16.28
C LYS A 250 9.53 -7.15 15.53
N LYS A 251 9.46 -8.46 15.76
CA LYS A 251 8.34 -9.28 15.29
C LYS A 251 7.02 -8.68 15.80
N THR A 252 6.08 -8.49 14.88
CA THR A 252 4.73 -7.93 15.12
C THR A 252 3.61 -8.91 14.79
N GLY A 253 3.94 -10.06 14.19
CA GLY A 253 2.99 -11.04 13.67
C GLY A 253 2.44 -10.72 12.27
N TYR A 254 2.82 -9.59 11.66
CA TYR A 254 2.41 -9.29 10.28
C TYR A 254 3.28 -10.04 9.29
N ARG A 255 2.64 -10.92 8.52
CA ARG A 255 3.30 -11.73 7.49
C ARG A 255 3.06 -11.10 6.13
N THR A 256 4.13 -10.64 5.49
CA THR A 256 4.04 -10.13 4.13
C THR A 256 3.88 -11.28 3.13
N ARG A 257 3.15 -11.02 2.04
CA ARG A 257 2.85 -12.00 0.97
C ARG A 257 3.72 -11.84 -0.27
N HIS A 258 4.74 -11.01 -0.17
CA HIS A 258 5.64 -10.69 -1.28
C HIS A 258 7.07 -11.18 -1.02
N LEU A 259 7.18 -12.34 -0.34
CA LEU A 259 8.41 -13.08 -0.14
C LEU A 259 8.45 -14.34 -1.00
N PHE A 260 9.62 -14.61 -1.56
CA PHE A 260 9.88 -15.75 -2.43
C PHE A 260 11.17 -16.42 -2.00
N ARG A 261 11.25 -17.74 -2.13
CA ARG A 261 12.44 -18.50 -1.75
C ARG A 261 12.87 -19.49 -2.82
N ALA A 262 14.16 -19.71 -2.91
CA ALA A 262 14.78 -20.76 -3.71
C ALA A 262 15.88 -21.43 -2.89
N GLN A 263 15.93 -22.76 -2.96
CA GLN A 263 16.99 -23.53 -2.31
C GLN A 263 18.08 -23.82 -3.33
N PRO A 264 19.25 -23.16 -3.26
CA PRO A 264 20.37 -23.49 -4.13
C PRO A 264 20.94 -24.87 -3.81
N SER A 265 21.61 -25.46 -4.78
CA SER A 265 22.43 -26.66 -4.55
C SER A 265 23.64 -26.34 -3.65
N LYS A 266 24.19 -27.36 -2.98
CA LYS A 266 25.30 -27.18 -2.01
C LYS A 266 26.57 -26.58 -2.63
N ASP A 267 26.79 -26.83 -3.92
CA ASP A 267 27.98 -26.38 -4.66
C ASP A 267 27.70 -25.15 -5.52
N ALA A 268 26.50 -24.57 -5.42
CA ALA A 268 26.12 -23.37 -6.15
C ALA A 268 27.03 -22.19 -5.78
N LYS A 269 27.49 -21.44 -6.78
CA LYS A 269 28.39 -20.28 -6.57
C LYS A 269 27.64 -18.96 -6.65
N SER A 270 26.49 -18.95 -7.32
CA SER A 270 25.70 -17.76 -7.57
C SER A 270 24.22 -18.09 -7.72
N VAL A 271 23.38 -17.18 -7.21
CA VAL A 271 21.95 -17.17 -7.46
C VAL A 271 21.57 -15.81 -8.02
N LYS A 272 20.97 -15.82 -9.21
CA LYS A 272 20.39 -14.64 -9.85
C LYS A 272 18.88 -14.77 -9.87
N VAL A 273 18.19 -13.74 -9.40
CA VAL A 273 16.73 -13.65 -9.43
C VAL A 273 16.33 -12.63 -10.47
N VAL A 274 15.37 -13.00 -11.32
CA VAL A 274 14.83 -12.18 -12.39
C VAL A 274 13.33 -12.02 -12.16
N VAL A 275 12.93 -10.79 -11.86
CA VAL A 275 11.53 -10.41 -11.63
C VAL A 275 11.02 -9.68 -12.86
N LYS A 276 9.90 -10.12 -13.41
CA LYS A 276 9.17 -9.38 -14.45
C LYS A 276 7.85 -8.88 -13.88
N ASN A 277 7.63 -7.56 -13.93
CA ASN A 277 6.40 -6.96 -13.43
C ASN A 277 5.24 -7.03 -14.43
N ARG A 278 4.07 -6.55 -14.00
CA ARG A 278 2.84 -6.47 -14.81
C ARG A 278 2.99 -5.70 -16.11
N PHE A 279 3.93 -4.75 -16.16
CA PHE A 279 4.18 -3.89 -17.32
C PHE A 279 5.25 -4.48 -18.25
N GLY A 280 5.78 -5.65 -17.91
CA GLY A 280 6.82 -6.35 -18.66
C GLY A 280 8.23 -5.86 -18.40
N GLU A 281 8.43 -4.98 -17.42
CA GLU A 281 9.73 -4.50 -16.99
C GLU A 281 10.46 -5.60 -16.22
N ILE A 282 11.77 -5.68 -16.40
CA ILE A 282 12.60 -6.74 -15.82
C ILE A 282 13.57 -6.13 -14.83
N PHE A 283 13.57 -6.66 -13.61
CA PHE A 283 14.50 -6.32 -12.54
C PHE A 283 15.33 -7.56 -12.21
N THR A 284 16.61 -7.38 -11.93
CA THR A 284 17.54 -8.48 -11.69
C THR A 284 18.47 -8.14 -10.54
N GLU A 285 18.65 -9.09 -9.64
CA GLU A 285 19.64 -9.05 -8.56
C GLU A 285 20.35 -10.39 -8.52
N GLU A 286 21.64 -10.36 -8.17
CA GLU A 286 22.49 -11.55 -8.12
C GLU A 286 23.34 -11.51 -6.86
N ILE A 287 23.41 -12.65 -6.16
CA ILE A 287 24.28 -12.85 -5.01
C ILE A 287 25.26 -13.98 -5.31
N LYS A 288 26.46 -13.86 -4.72
CA LYS A 288 27.44 -14.95 -4.67
C LYS A 288 27.25 -15.70 -3.37
N LEU A 289 27.31 -17.02 -3.42
CA LEU A 289 27.16 -17.93 -2.27
C LEU A 289 28.52 -18.36 -1.72
#